data_AF-W4KJR7-F1
#
_entry.id   AF-W4KJR7-F1
#
_cell.length_a   1.000
_cell.length_b   1.000
_cell.length_c   1.000
_cell.angle_alpha   90.00
_cell.angle_beta   90.00
_cell.angle_gamma   90.00
#
_symmetry.space_group_name_H-M   'P 1'
#
loop_
_entity.id
_entity.type
_entity.pdbx_description
1 polymer ?
#
loop_
_entity_poly.entity_id
_entity_poly.type
_entity_poly.pdbx_seq_one_letter_code
_entity_poly.pdbx_strand_id
1 'polypeptide(L)'
;MDSPREEFPRVSVDTQQDWQRIRANFTQAVYARLDEQLALNNLTGQRSLFADHVQQLIDATFDIARANVRVNGRNLEDLNGDGREVEIFDEALDRRIWSLSDQRLISEREIAIKRRTRPQEVVTLLEDLLQRQQAEADDTNEEPDE
;
A
#
# COMPACT_ATOMS: atom_id res chain seq x y z
N MET A 1 25.73 7.72 -6.48
CA MET A 1 26.09 6.55 -5.66
C MET A 1 24.89 5.62 -5.74
N ASP A 2 24.85 4.83 -6.80
CA ASP A 2 23.74 3.92 -7.07
C ASP A 2 23.85 2.72 -6.12
N SER A 3 22.91 2.61 -5.18
CA SER A 3 22.72 1.37 -4.44
C SER A 3 22.48 0.26 -5.46
N PRO A 4 23.18 -0.90 -5.38
CA PRO A 4 22.95 -2.01 -6.30
C PRO A 4 21.50 -2.42 -6.13
N ARG A 5 20.65 -2.02 -7.09
CA ARG A 5 19.26 -2.45 -7.16
C ARG A 5 19.32 -3.96 -7.26
N GLU A 6 18.89 -4.63 -6.20
CA GLU A 6 18.82 -6.08 -6.14
C GLU A 6 18.16 -6.62 -7.40
N GLU A 7 18.84 -7.57 -8.04
CA GLU A 7 18.54 -8.10 -9.37
C GLU A 7 17.14 -8.74 -9.45
N PHE A 8 16.53 -9.03 -8.29
CA PHE A 8 15.15 -9.47 -8.14
C PHE A 8 14.46 -8.75 -6.98
N PRO A 9 13.22 -8.24 -7.17
CA PRO A 9 12.46 -7.63 -6.10
C PRO A 9 12.06 -8.69 -5.07
N ARG A 10 12.57 -8.57 -3.85
CA ARG A 10 12.18 -9.41 -2.70
C ARG A 10 10.82 -8.96 -2.16
N VAL A 11 10.05 -9.91 -1.63
CA VAL A 11 8.76 -9.63 -0.99
C VAL A 11 9.00 -8.98 0.36
N SER A 12 8.51 -7.75 0.54
CA SER A 12 8.58 -7.05 1.82
C SER A 12 7.36 -7.35 2.68
N VAL A 13 7.60 -7.74 3.93
CA VAL A 13 6.59 -7.89 4.98
C VAL A 13 6.84 -6.82 6.03
N ASP A 14 5.80 -6.08 6.37
CA ASP A 14 5.91 -4.88 7.20
C ASP A 14 6.36 -5.22 8.64
N THR A 15 5.84 -6.31 9.22
CA THR A 15 6.18 -6.71 10.60
C THR A 15 6.53 -8.19 10.73
N GLN A 16 7.33 -8.52 11.76
CA GLN A 16 7.60 -9.92 12.12
C GLN A 16 6.33 -10.65 12.56
N GLN A 17 5.37 -9.93 13.16
CA GLN A 17 4.08 -10.49 13.53
C GLN A 17 3.27 -10.89 12.29
N ASP A 18 3.29 -10.08 11.24
CA ASP A 18 2.63 -10.42 9.97
C ASP A 18 3.26 -11.63 9.31
N TRP A 19 4.59 -11.76 9.39
CA TRP A 19 5.28 -12.97 8.92
C TRP A 19 4.84 -14.23 9.67
N GLN A 20 4.75 -14.16 11.00
CA GLN A 20 4.23 -15.26 11.82
C GLN A 20 2.76 -15.56 11.50
N ARG A 21 1.95 -14.53 11.26
CA ARG A 21 0.54 -14.66 10.86
C ARG A 21 0.39 -15.35 9.51
N ILE A 22 1.23 -14.98 8.52
CA ILE A 22 1.27 -15.64 7.21
C ILE A 22 1.59 -17.13 7.39
N ARG A 23 2.59 -17.47 8.21
CA ARG A 23 2.93 -18.87 8.51
C ARG A 23 1.79 -19.62 9.17
N ALA A 24 1.12 -19.02 10.16
CA ALA A 24 -0.02 -19.63 10.84
C ALA A 24 -1.19 -19.89 9.87
N ASN A 25 -1.54 -18.90 9.04
CA ASN A 25 -2.61 -19.02 8.05
C ASN A 25 -2.31 -20.08 7.00
N PHE A 26 -1.07 -20.12 6.49
CA PHE A 26 -0.62 -21.13 5.54
C PHE A 26 -0.70 -22.53 6.16
N THR A 27 -0.16 -22.69 7.37
CA THR A 27 -0.20 -23.95 8.12
C THR A 27 -1.64 -24.44 8.29
N GLN A 28 -2.55 -23.55 8.71
CA GLN A 28 -3.97 -23.88 8.87
C GLN A 28 -4.61 -24.29 7.54
N ALA A 29 -4.33 -23.58 6.45
CA ALA A 29 -4.87 -23.90 5.13
C ALA A 29 -4.36 -25.25 4.61
N VAL A 30 -3.08 -25.57 4.83
CA VAL A 30 -2.49 -26.86 4.44
C VAL A 30 -3.12 -28.00 5.23
N TYR A 31 -3.26 -27.87 6.55
CA TYR A 31 -3.93 -28.90 7.35
C TYR A 31 -5.42 -29.05 6.98
N ALA A 32 -6.12 -27.96 6.68
CA ALA A 32 -7.50 -28.03 6.22
C ALA A 32 -7.61 -28.79 4.88
N ARG A 33 -6.68 -28.57 3.95
CA ARG A 33 -6.60 -29.32 2.68
C ARG A 33 -6.23 -30.79 2.89
N LEU A 34 -5.32 -31.08 3.82
CA LEU A 34 -4.98 -32.45 4.19
C LEU A 34 -6.24 -33.18 4.70
N ASP A 35 -6.96 -32.57 5.64
CA ASP A 35 -8.14 -33.17 6.25
C ASP A 35 -9.26 -33.40 5.20
N GLU A 36 -9.44 -32.47 4.25
CA GLU A 36 -10.36 -32.64 3.10
C GLU A 36 -9.97 -33.84 2.22
N GLN A 37 -8.69 -33.98 1.87
CA GLN A 37 -8.19 -35.09 1.06
C GLN A 37 -8.27 -36.44 1.78
N LEU A 38 -8.00 -36.46 3.09
CA LEU A 38 -8.13 -37.68 3.90
C LEU A 38 -9.59 -38.11 4.04
N ALA A 39 -10.51 -37.16 4.18
CA ALA A 39 -11.95 -37.44 4.22
C ALA A 39 -12.43 -38.03 2.89
N LEU A 40 -12.01 -37.48 1.75
CA LEU A 40 -12.35 -37.99 0.41
C LEU A 40 -11.86 -39.42 0.17
N ASN A 41 -10.71 -39.78 0.73
CA ASN A 41 -10.11 -41.11 0.57
C ASN A 41 -10.47 -42.09 1.69
N ASN A 42 -11.34 -41.72 2.64
CA ASN A 42 -11.68 -42.51 3.84
C ASN A 42 -10.45 -42.91 4.71
N LEU A 43 -9.41 -42.07 4.71
CA LEU A 43 -8.13 -42.32 5.40
C LEU A 43 -7.95 -41.47 6.67
N THR A 44 -9.04 -40.95 7.24
CA THR A 44 -9.01 -40.00 8.37
C THR A 44 -8.24 -40.51 9.59
N GLY A 45 -8.20 -41.84 9.81
CA GLY A 45 -7.43 -42.46 10.91
C GLY A 45 -5.91 -42.44 10.74
N GLN A 46 -5.41 -42.16 9.52
CA GLN A 46 -3.97 -42.09 9.22
C GLN A 46 -3.42 -40.66 9.26
N ARG A 47 -4.20 -39.68 9.72
CA ARG A 47 -3.81 -38.27 9.80
C ARG A 47 -2.46 -38.06 10.50
N SER A 48 -2.19 -38.80 11.57
CA SER A 48 -0.93 -38.71 12.32
C SER A 48 0.29 -39.09 11.49
N LEU A 49 0.16 -40.03 10.54
CA LEU A 49 1.26 -40.45 9.67
C LEU A 49 1.65 -39.35 8.68
N PHE A 50 0.69 -38.56 8.22
CA PHE A 50 0.94 -37.47 7.28
C PHE A 50 1.29 -36.14 7.96
N ALA A 51 0.92 -35.96 9.23
CA ALA A 51 1.17 -34.73 9.97
C ALA A 51 2.65 -34.35 10.00
N ASP A 52 3.54 -35.32 10.28
CA ASP A 52 4.98 -35.08 10.35
C ASP A 52 5.57 -34.67 8.99
N HIS A 53 5.12 -35.31 7.91
CA HIS A 53 5.53 -34.97 6.55
C HIS A 53 5.02 -33.60 6.10
N VAL A 54 3.78 -33.26 6.47
CA VAL A 54 3.21 -31.93 6.21
C VAL A 54 3.99 -30.86 6.95
N GLN A 55 4.37 -31.11 8.20
CA GLN A 55 5.16 -30.18 8.98
C GLN A 55 6.54 -29.93 8.33
N GLN A 56 7.21 -30.99 7.89
CA GLN A 56 8.47 -30.87 7.14
C GLN A 56 8.32 -30.07 5.85
N LEU A 57 7.21 -30.25 5.13
CA LEU A 57 6.93 -29.48 3.91
C LEU A 57 6.72 -28.00 4.22
N ILE A 58 5.98 -27.68 5.28
CA ILE A 58 5.80 -26.31 5.75
C ILE A 58 7.15 -25.70 6.11
N ASP A 59 7.98 -26.40 6.88
CA ASP A 59 9.27 -25.87 7.30
C ASP A 59 10.20 -25.66 6.09
N ALA A 60 10.27 -26.61 5.16
CA ALA A 60 11.05 -26.48 3.93
C ALA A 60 10.58 -25.33 3.02
N THR A 61 9.26 -25.12 2.90
CA THR A 61 8.73 -24.01 2.11
C THR A 61 9.07 -22.65 2.72
N PHE A 62 9.02 -22.53 4.04
CA PHE A 62 9.40 -21.29 4.73
C PHE A 62 10.93 -21.05 4.74
N ASP A 63 11.73 -22.10 4.73
CA ASP A 63 13.18 -21.98 4.57
C ASP A 63 13.58 -21.51 3.17
N ILE A 64 12.93 -22.03 2.11
CA ILE A 64 13.14 -21.55 0.72
C ILE A 64 12.65 -20.10 0.58
N ALA A 65 11.53 -19.75 1.22
CA ALA A 65 11.00 -18.40 1.18
C ALA A 65 11.90 -17.38 1.89
N ARG A 66 12.72 -17.81 2.86
CA ARG A 66 13.57 -16.93 3.68
C ARG A 66 14.50 -16.05 2.84
N ALA A 67 15.09 -16.58 1.78
CA ALA A 67 15.98 -15.84 0.87
C ALA A 67 15.27 -14.71 0.10
N ASN A 68 13.96 -14.86 -0.10
CA ASN A 68 13.16 -14.00 -0.97
C ASN A 68 12.28 -13.01 -0.18
N VAL A 69 12.34 -13.04 1.15
CA VAL A 69 11.51 -12.23 2.03
C VAL A 69 12.36 -11.26 2.83
N ARG A 70 11.91 -10.00 2.87
CA ARG A 70 12.38 -9.00 3.82
C ARG A 70 11.32 -8.79 4.88
N VAL A 71 11.74 -8.70 6.13
CA VAL A 71 10.87 -8.32 7.23
C VAL A 71 11.38 -7.00 7.76
N ASN A 72 10.56 -5.96 7.64
CA ASN A 72 10.84 -4.63 8.16
C ASN A 72 12.22 -4.08 7.70
N GLY A 73 12.43 -4.03 6.39
CA GLY A 73 13.66 -3.53 5.76
C GLY A 73 14.90 -4.43 5.86
N ARG A 74 14.86 -5.54 6.61
CA ARG A 74 16.00 -6.48 6.71
C ARG A 74 15.70 -7.80 6.00
N ASN A 75 16.72 -8.38 5.37
CA ASN A 75 16.59 -9.74 4.84
C ASN A 75 16.40 -10.71 6.00
N LEU A 76 15.48 -11.66 5.84
CA LEU A 76 15.16 -12.61 6.90
C LEU A 76 16.33 -13.55 7.24
N GLU A 77 17.27 -13.73 6.33
CA GLU A 77 18.50 -14.52 6.52
C GLU A 77 19.48 -13.85 7.51
N ASP A 78 19.54 -12.52 7.48
CA ASP A 78 20.48 -11.72 8.29
C ASP A 78 20.03 -11.57 9.76
N LEU A 79 18.75 -11.87 10.05
CA LEU A 79 18.18 -11.82 11.40
C LEU A 79 18.67 -12.92 12.35
N ASN A 80 19.41 -13.92 11.85
CA ASN A 80 19.90 -15.06 12.64
C ASN A 80 21.26 -14.83 13.33
N GLY A 81 21.91 -13.68 13.14
CA GLY A 81 23.24 -13.37 13.66
C GLY A 81 23.24 -12.23 14.66
N ASP A 82 23.56 -12.55 15.92
CA ASP A 82 23.92 -11.64 17.00
C ASP A 82 22.81 -10.68 17.47
N GLY A 83 22.15 -11.07 18.57
CA GLY A 83 21.14 -10.30 19.30
C GLY A 83 21.64 -9.00 19.92
N ARG A 84 22.21 -8.12 19.11
CA ARG A 84 22.32 -6.70 19.41
C ARG A 84 20.99 -6.07 19.03
N GLU A 85 20.44 -5.35 19.99
CA GLU A 85 19.28 -4.46 19.89
C GLU A 85 19.55 -3.36 18.84
N VAL A 86 19.70 -3.74 17.57
CA VAL A 86 19.77 -2.78 16.48
C VAL A 86 18.34 -2.37 16.21
N GLU A 87 18.01 -1.13 16.56
CA GLU A 87 16.75 -0.44 16.30
C GLU A 87 15.98 -1.08 15.15
N ILE A 88 14.80 -1.62 15.47
CA ILE A 88 13.93 -2.31 14.54
C ILE A 88 13.50 -1.25 13.51
N PHE A 89 14.13 -1.23 12.34
CA PHE A 89 13.90 -0.22 11.31
C PHE A 89 12.44 -0.30 10.86
N ASP A 90 11.62 0.71 11.14
CA ASP A 90 10.18 0.73 10.80
C ASP A 90 9.98 1.16 9.34
N GLU A 91 10.01 0.18 8.43
CA GLU A 91 9.86 0.41 6.99
C GLU A 91 8.45 0.92 6.63
N ALA A 92 7.43 0.53 7.40
CA ALA A 92 6.08 1.05 7.21
C ALA A 92 6.02 2.55 7.52
N LEU A 93 6.69 2.99 8.58
CA LEU A 93 6.86 4.40 8.90
C LEU A 93 7.65 5.12 7.80
N ASP A 94 8.75 4.55 7.33
CA ASP A 94 9.55 5.19 6.29
C ASP A 94 8.75 5.35 4.99
N ARG A 95 8.13 4.27 4.47
CA ARG A 95 7.23 4.33 3.30
C ARG A 95 6.12 5.37 3.48
N ARG A 96 5.57 5.50 4.68
CA ARG A 96 4.58 6.53 5.00
C ARG A 96 5.18 7.93 4.94
N ILE A 97 6.39 8.16 5.48
CA ILE A 97 7.10 9.44 5.38
C ILE A 97 7.31 9.82 3.91
N TRP A 98 7.77 8.89 3.08
CA TRP A 98 7.95 9.11 1.64
C TRP A 98 6.63 9.45 0.94
N SER A 99 5.58 8.66 1.17
CA SER A 99 4.24 8.90 0.60
C SER A 99 3.67 10.26 1.03
N LEU A 100 3.79 10.62 2.30
CA LEU A 100 3.34 11.93 2.80
C LEU A 100 4.16 13.08 2.21
N SER A 101 5.46 12.89 2.01
CA SER A 101 6.32 13.91 1.38
C SER A 101 5.90 14.19 -0.07
N ASP A 102 5.56 13.14 -0.82
CA ASP A 102 5.11 13.26 -2.22
C ASP A 102 3.72 13.93 -2.28
N GLN A 103 2.79 13.50 -1.41
CA GLN A 103 1.48 14.14 -1.28
C GLN A 103 1.59 15.62 -0.91
N ARG A 104 2.53 15.97 -0.04
CA ARG A 104 2.79 17.36 0.34
C ARG A 104 3.27 18.17 -0.87
N LEU A 105 4.22 17.66 -1.65
CA LEU A 105 4.71 18.34 -2.86
C LEU A 105 3.60 18.56 -3.89
N ILE A 106 2.74 17.55 -4.09
CA ILE A 106 1.58 17.65 -4.97
C ILE A 106 0.62 18.74 -4.47
N SER A 107 0.31 18.73 -3.16
CA SER A 107 -0.57 19.72 -2.54
C SER A 107 -0.01 21.14 -2.65
N GLU A 108 1.27 21.35 -2.38
CA GLU A 108 1.94 22.65 -2.51
C GLU A 108 1.90 23.15 -3.96
N ARG A 109 2.13 22.26 -4.94
CA ARG A 109 2.00 22.57 -6.37
C ARG A 109 0.57 22.99 -6.73
N GLU A 110 -0.44 22.22 -6.29
CA GLU A 110 -1.83 22.55 -6.57
C GLU A 110 -2.25 23.88 -5.96
N ILE A 111 -1.84 24.16 -4.73
CA ILE A 111 -2.11 25.43 -4.06
C ILE A 111 -1.46 26.58 -4.84
N ALA A 112 -0.22 26.43 -5.28
CA ALA A 112 0.46 27.45 -6.08
C ALA A 112 -0.24 27.71 -7.42
N ILE A 113 -0.68 26.66 -8.11
CA ILE A 113 -1.44 26.79 -9.36
C ILE A 113 -2.77 27.50 -9.10
N LYS A 114 -3.54 27.06 -8.08
CA LYS A 114 -4.82 27.67 -7.72
C LYS A 114 -4.66 29.14 -7.34
N ARG A 115 -3.63 29.51 -6.58
CA ARG A 115 -3.34 30.91 -6.23
C ARG A 115 -3.06 31.79 -7.45
N ARG A 116 -2.49 31.22 -8.52
CA ARG A 116 -2.21 31.95 -9.75
C ARG A 116 -3.44 32.07 -10.65
N THR A 117 -4.19 30.99 -10.85
CA THR A 117 -5.26 30.96 -11.87
C THR A 117 -6.63 31.34 -11.31
N ARG A 118 -6.98 30.90 -10.10
CA ARG A 118 -8.33 31.11 -9.54
C ARG A 118 -8.71 32.58 -9.38
N PRO A 119 -7.83 33.49 -8.93
CA PRO A 119 -8.20 34.90 -8.87
C PRO A 119 -8.52 35.49 -10.23
N GLN A 120 -7.77 35.12 -11.27
CA GLN A 120 -8.00 35.60 -12.64
C GLN A 120 -9.33 35.08 -13.19
N GLU A 121 -9.61 33.79 -13.00
CA GLU A 121 -10.89 33.17 -13.38
C GLU A 121 -12.09 33.84 -12.69
N VAL A 122 -11.95 34.18 -11.41
CA VAL A 122 -13.00 34.87 -10.64
C VAL A 122 -13.21 36.30 -11.13
N VAL A 123 -12.13 37.03 -11.43
CA VAL A 123 -12.23 38.39 -11.99
C VAL A 123 -12.94 38.37 -13.33
N THR A 124 -12.55 37.49 -14.26
CA THR A 124 -13.21 37.40 -15.57
C THR A 124 -14.69 37.06 -15.44
N LEU A 125 -15.05 36.17 -14.51
CA LEU A 125 -16.45 35.80 -14.29
C LEU A 125 -17.27 36.94 -13.67
N LEU A 126 -16.67 37.75 -12.80
CA LEU A 126 -17.31 38.94 -12.23
C LEU A 126 -17.50 40.03 -13.28
N GLU A 127 -16.50 40.27 -14.13
CA GLU A 127 -16.57 41.23 -15.24
C GLU A 127 -17.69 40.85 -16.22
N ASP A 128 -17.76 39.57 -16.63
CA ASP A 128 -18.83 39.06 -17.49
C ASP A 128 -20.23 39.26 -16.88
N LEU A 129 -20.39 39.02 -15.58
CA LEU A 129 -21.67 39.20 -14.89
C LEU A 129 -22.08 40.68 -14.81
N LEU A 130 -21.14 41.57 -14.48
CA LEU A 130 -21.40 43.01 -14.44
C LEU A 130 -21.75 43.55 -15.82
N GLN A 131 -21.07 43.06 -16.86
CA GLN A 131 -21.31 43.50 -18.24
C GLN A 131 -22.70 43.07 -18.75
N ARG A 132 -23.16 41.86 -18.38
CA ARG A 132 -24.54 41.42 -18.65
C ARG A 132 -25.58 42.26 -17.92
N GLN A 133 -25.33 42.56 -16.63
CA GLN A 133 -26.25 43.39 -15.84
C GLN A 133 -26.39 44.81 -16.42
N GLN A 134 -25.30 45.40 -16.91
CA GLN A 134 -25.32 46.70 -17.57
C GLN A 134 -26.11 46.66 -18.88
N ALA A 135 -25.88 45.65 -19.73
CA ALA A 135 -26.61 45.48 -20.98
C ALA A 135 -28.13 45.32 -20.76
N GLU A 136 -28.55 44.56 -19.74
CA GLU A 136 -29.98 44.40 -19.39
C GLU A 136 -30.61 45.71 -18.87
N ALA A 137 -29.84 46.54 -18.15
CA ALA A 137 -30.31 47.83 -17.63
C ALA A 137 -30.42 48.91 -18.72
N ASP A 138 -29.56 48.84 -19.73
CA ASP A 138 -29.60 49.74 -20.89
C ASP A 138 -30.78 49.38 -21.82
N ASP A 139 -31.07 48.08 -22.04
CA ASP A 139 -32.25 47.61 -22.80
C ASP A 139 -33.59 48.02 -22.16
N THR A 140 -33.66 48.13 -20.83
CA THR A 140 -34.90 48.53 -20.12
C THR A 140 -35.15 50.04 -20.12
N ASN A 141 -34.15 50.86 -20.45
CA ASN A 141 -34.30 52.32 -20.58
C ASN A 141 -34.69 52.77 -22.01
N GLU A 142 -34.67 51.86 -22.99
CA GLU A 142 -34.99 52.14 -24.39
C GLU A 142 -36.42 51.79 -24.80
N GLU A 143 -37.27 51.22 -23.92
CA GLU A 143 -38.72 51.11 -24.18
C GLU A 143 -39.39 52.50 -24.00
N PRO A 144 -39.85 53.18 -25.07
CA PRO A 144 -40.58 54.42 -24.94
C PRO A 144 -42.04 54.11 -24.60
N ASP A 145 -42.56 54.79 -23.58
CA ASP A 145 -44.00 54.85 -23.27
C ASP A 145 -44.81 55.19 -24.53
N GLU A 146 -45.61 54.24 -25.04
CA GLU A 146 -46.72 54.49 -25.98
C GLU A 146 -47.98 54.97 -25.25
#